data_AF-A0A3P7MVT1-F1
#
_entry.id   AF-A0A3P7MVT1-F1
#
_cell.length_a   1.000
_cell.length_b   1.000
_cell.length_c   1.000
_cell.angle_alpha   90.00
_cell.angle_beta   90.00
_cell.angle_gamma   90.00
#
_symmetry.space_group_name_H-M   'P 1'
#
loop_
_entity.id
_entity.type
_entity.pdbx_description
1 polymer ?
#
loop_
_entity_poly.entity_id
_entity_poly.type
_entity_poly.pdbx_seq_one_letter_code
_entity_poly.pdbx_strand_id
1 'polypeptide(L)'
;MVANTAFADIELEDNVRFLNELRRHNYVTPTSYLEMIRTFKKLLGLKRNELTMMRNRYLTGLEKLEFAAGEVGKMQVELVELQPQLIVTGQETDKLLAKVAKDTIQLFMFMLPFTGPH
;
A
#
# COMPACT_ATOMS: atom_id res chain seq x y z
N MET A 1 -2.91 45.85 20.05
CA MET A 1 -2.37 47.13 19.53
C MET A 1 -0.84 47.16 19.45
N VAL A 2 -0.10 46.37 20.23
CA VAL A 2 1.38 46.42 20.29
C VAL A 2 2.11 45.75 19.10
N ALA A 3 1.51 44.76 18.43
CA ALA A 3 2.16 44.10 17.28
C ALA A 3 2.22 44.97 16.00
N ASN A 4 1.40 46.03 15.92
CA ASN A 4 1.26 46.84 14.71
C ASN A 4 2.33 47.93 14.59
N THR A 5 2.95 48.33 15.71
CA THR A 5 3.99 49.37 15.73
C THR A 5 5.34 48.80 15.34
N ALA A 6 5.72 47.62 15.86
CA ALA A 6 7.00 46.99 15.53
C ALA A 6 7.15 46.62 14.04
N PHE A 7 6.06 46.26 13.37
CA PHE A 7 6.07 46.00 11.92
C PHE A 7 6.26 47.28 11.10
N ALA A 8 5.61 48.38 11.52
CA ALA A 8 5.73 49.67 10.85
C ALA A 8 7.14 50.26 10.99
N ASP A 9 7.79 50.07 12.15
CA ASP A 9 9.14 50.57 12.42
C ASP A 9 10.19 49.87 11.53
N ILE A 10 10.09 48.55 11.37
CA ILE A 10 10.97 47.76 10.49
C ILE A 10 10.77 48.12 9.01
N GLU A 11 9.52 48.30 8.58
CA GLU A 11 9.21 48.69 7.19
C GLU A 11 9.76 50.07 6.83
N LEU A 12 9.71 51.02 7.75
CA LEU A 12 10.24 52.37 7.54
C LEU A 12 11.77 52.35 7.45
N GLU A 13 12.43 51.56 8.29
CA GLU A 13 13.88 51.39 8.30
C GLU A 13 14.39 50.77 7.00
N ASP A 14 13.74 49.69 6.52
CA ASP A 14 14.09 49.06 5.25
C ASP A 14 13.87 50.00 4.07
N ASN A 15 12.76 50.74 4.06
CA ASN A 15 12.44 51.65 2.96
C ASN A 15 13.41 52.83 2.88
N VAL A 16 13.88 53.34 4.04
CA VAL A 16 14.95 54.33 4.13
C VAL A 16 16.29 53.75 3.63
N ARG A 17 16.62 52.51 3.98
CA ARG A 17 17.81 51.82 3.45
C ARG A 17 17.77 51.67 1.93
N PHE A 18 16.65 51.20 1.37
CA PHE A 18 16.45 51.07 -0.07
C PHE A 18 16.55 52.41 -0.80
N LEU A 19 16.04 53.49 -0.21
CA LEU A 19 16.17 54.82 -0.76
C LEU A 19 17.63 55.30 -0.77
N ASN A 20 18.39 55.03 0.31
CA ASN A 20 19.78 55.46 0.43
C ASN A 20 20.73 54.67 -0.49
N GLU A 21 20.53 53.36 -0.63
CA GLU A 21 21.42 52.48 -1.38
C GLU A 21 21.07 52.43 -2.88
N LEU A 22 19.77 52.42 -3.21
CA LEU A 22 19.29 52.16 -4.58
C LEU A 22 18.55 53.36 -5.19
N ARG A 23 18.44 54.48 -4.45
CA ARG A 23 17.71 55.70 -4.85
C ARG A 23 16.29 55.43 -5.36
N ARG A 24 15.63 54.43 -4.77
CA ARG A 24 14.28 54.00 -5.14
C ARG A 24 13.34 54.17 -3.96
N HIS A 25 12.23 54.85 -4.19
CA HIS A 25 11.13 54.88 -3.23
C HIS A 25 10.29 53.62 -3.38
N ASN A 26 10.15 52.85 -2.29
CA ASN A 26 9.13 51.82 -2.20
C ASN A 26 7.97 52.36 -1.38
N TYR A 27 6.75 51.88 -1.65
CA TYR A 27 5.56 52.32 -0.92
C TYR A 27 4.83 51.08 -0.41
N VAL A 28 4.84 50.90 0.90
CA VAL A 28 3.98 49.91 1.56
C VAL A 28 2.62 50.57 1.79
N THR A 29 1.58 49.96 1.25
CA THR A 29 0.20 50.41 1.44
C THR A 29 -0.57 49.37 2.24
N PRO A 30 -1.57 49.75 3.06
CA PRO A 30 -2.39 48.78 3.79
C PRO A 30 -3.03 47.73 2.86
N THR A 31 -3.32 48.11 1.61
CA THR A 31 -3.79 47.20 0.56
C THR A 31 -2.78 46.10 0.24
N SER A 32 -1.48 46.44 0.09
CA SER A 32 -0.42 45.46 -0.16
C SER A 32 -0.30 44.45 0.99
N TYR A 33 -0.42 44.90 2.24
CA TYR A 33 -0.42 44.02 3.41
C TYR A 33 -1.62 43.08 3.44
N LEU A 34 -2.82 43.57 3.09
CA LEU A 34 -4.02 42.73 2.98
C LEU A 34 -3.89 41.67 1.85
N GLU A 35 -3.29 42.03 0.72
CA GLU A 35 -2.98 41.07 -0.35
C GLU A 35 -1.98 40.00 0.11
N MET A 36 -0.97 40.39 0.88
CA MET A 36 -0.03 39.43 1.49
C MET A 36 -0.76 38.44 2.41
N ILE A 37 -1.67 38.91 3.28
CA ILE A 37 -2.45 38.02 4.15
C ILE A 37 -3.30 37.04 3.31
N ARG A 38 -3.94 37.53 2.23
CA ARG A 38 -4.76 36.70 1.35
C ARG A 38 -3.92 35.62 0.66
N THR A 39 -2.77 35.99 0.11
CA THR A 39 -1.86 35.03 -0.55
C THR A 39 -1.30 34.02 0.44
N PHE A 40 -0.92 34.44 1.66
CA PHE A 40 -0.45 33.54 2.70
C PHE A 40 -1.53 32.54 3.13
N LYS A 41 -2.79 32.99 3.32
CA LYS A 41 -3.92 32.11 3.63
C LYS A 41 -4.15 31.07 2.52
N LYS A 42 -4.03 31.48 1.25
CA LYS A 42 -4.13 30.56 0.10
C LYS A 42 -3.02 29.52 0.13
N LEU A 43 -1.77 29.93 0.34
CA LEU A 43 -0.61 29.04 0.39
C LEU A 43 -0.73 28.01 1.53
N LEU A 44 -1.17 28.44 2.70
CA LEU A 44 -1.47 27.56 3.83
C LEU A 44 -2.53 26.51 3.48
N GLY A 45 -3.60 26.92 2.79
CA GLY A 45 -4.64 26.00 2.32
C GLY A 45 -4.08 24.94 1.36
N LEU A 46 -3.25 25.36 0.41
CA LEU A 46 -2.60 24.45 -0.55
C LEU A 46 -1.71 23.42 0.16
N LYS A 47 -0.86 23.86 1.10
CA LYS A 47 0.02 22.94 1.83
C LYS A 47 -0.73 22.00 2.76
N ARG A 48 -1.81 22.44 3.39
CA ARG A 48 -2.68 21.53 4.17
C ARG A 48 -3.34 20.47 3.30
N ASN A 49 -3.80 20.84 2.11
CA ASN A 49 -4.42 19.89 1.18
C ASN A 49 -3.40 18.86 0.68
N GLU A 50 -2.19 19.30 0.33
CA GLU A 50 -1.09 18.42 -0.07
C GLU A 50 -0.76 17.40 1.02
N LEU A 51 -0.56 17.86 2.27
CA LEU A 51 -0.29 16.98 3.40
C LEU A 51 -1.44 16.00 3.68
N THR A 52 -2.69 16.46 3.57
CA THR A 52 -3.87 15.61 3.78
C THR A 52 -3.97 14.54 2.70
N MET A 53 -3.71 14.89 1.44
CA MET A 53 -3.68 13.92 0.34
C MET A 53 -2.59 12.86 0.55
N MET A 54 -1.38 13.28 0.92
CA MET A 54 -0.29 12.35 1.22
C MET A 54 -0.66 11.41 2.37
N ARG A 55 -1.20 11.95 3.48
CA ARG A 55 -1.67 11.15 4.62
C ARG A 55 -2.70 10.10 4.16
N ASN A 56 -3.72 10.51 3.42
CA ASN A 56 -4.77 9.61 2.96
C ASN A 56 -4.21 8.48 2.09
N ARG A 57 -3.24 8.80 1.22
CA ARG A 57 -2.55 7.78 0.41
C ARG A 57 -1.83 6.74 1.29
N TYR A 58 -1.16 7.18 2.35
CA TYR A 58 -0.50 6.25 3.29
C TYR A 58 -1.50 5.40 4.07
N LEU A 59 -2.60 5.99 4.53
CA LEU A 59 -3.66 5.25 5.24
C LEU A 59 -4.26 4.15 4.35
N THR A 60 -4.65 4.49 3.11
CA THR A 60 -5.15 3.50 2.15
C THR A 60 -4.09 2.45 1.80
N GLY A 61 -2.82 2.85 1.71
CA GLY A 61 -1.72 1.90 1.48
C GLY A 61 -1.57 0.90 2.62
N LEU A 62 -1.63 1.37 3.87
CA LEU A 62 -1.52 0.53 5.06
C LEU A 62 -2.70 -0.44 5.17
N GLU A 63 -3.91 0.04 4.94
CA GLU A 63 -5.13 -0.80 4.94
C GLU A 63 -5.02 -1.94 3.92
N LYS A 64 -4.51 -1.66 2.72
CA LYS A 64 -4.30 -2.69 1.69
C LYS A 64 -3.24 -3.72 2.09
N LEU A 65 -2.17 -3.28 2.76
CA LEU A 65 -1.13 -4.18 3.26
C LEU A 65 -1.66 -5.08 4.38
N GLU A 66 -2.45 -4.53 5.29
CA GLU A 66 -3.10 -5.28 6.36
C GLU A 66 -4.07 -6.32 5.79
N PHE A 67 -4.88 -5.93 4.80
CA PHE A 67 -5.75 -6.86 4.09
C PHE A 67 -4.96 -8.00 3.44
N ALA A 68 -3.91 -7.67 2.68
CA ALA A 68 -3.07 -8.68 2.03
C ALA A 68 -2.39 -9.62 3.04
N ALA A 69 -1.92 -9.09 4.17
CA ALA A 69 -1.35 -9.90 5.24
C ALA A 69 -2.38 -10.87 5.85
N GLY A 70 -3.62 -10.43 6.04
CA GLY A 70 -4.72 -11.28 6.47
C GLY A 70 -5.02 -12.42 5.48
N GLU A 71 -5.07 -12.12 4.19
CA GLU A 71 -5.30 -13.12 3.14
C GLU A 71 -4.15 -14.14 3.05
N VAL A 72 -2.89 -13.70 3.18
CA VAL A 72 -1.74 -14.62 3.25
C VAL A 72 -1.80 -15.51 4.50
N GLY A 73 -2.25 -14.97 5.64
CA GLY A 73 -2.47 -15.74 6.86
C GLY A 73 -3.51 -16.85 6.66
N LYS A 74 -4.64 -16.54 6.03
CA LYS A 74 -5.68 -17.55 5.69
C LYS A 74 -5.12 -18.65 4.79
N MET A 75 -4.40 -18.26 3.74
CA MET A 75 -3.78 -19.21 2.81
C MET A 75 -2.78 -20.13 3.50
N GLN A 76 -2.00 -19.63 4.46
CA GLN A 76 -1.08 -20.46 5.25
C GLN A 76 -1.83 -21.51 6.07
N VAL A 77 -2.97 -21.15 6.68
CA VAL A 77 -3.80 -22.11 7.42
C VAL A 77 -4.36 -23.16 6.47
N GLU A 78 -4.97 -22.74 5.35
CA GLU A 78 -5.51 -23.65 4.34
C GLU A 78 -4.46 -24.64 3.82
N LEU A 79 -3.23 -24.19 3.55
CA LEU A 79 -2.13 -25.05 3.10
C LEU A 79 -1.73 -26.09 4.16
N VAL A 80 -1.73 -25.72 5.43
CA VAL A 80 -1.43 -26.66 6.54
C VAL A 80 -2.55 -27.69 6.68
N GLU A 81 -3.80 -27.29 6.53
CA GLU A 81 -4.96 -28.19 6.58
C GLU A 81 -5.04 -29.14 5.37
N LEU A 82 -4.59 -28.69 4.19
CA LEU A 82 -4.62 -29.51 2.97
C LEU A 82 -3.55 -30.62 2.98
N GLN A 83 -2.40 -30.40 3.64
CA GLN A 83 -1.31 -31.39 3.73
C GLN A 83 -1.75 -32.78 4.22
N PRO A 84 -2.44 -32.93 5.36
CA PRO A 84 -2.89 -34.25 5.82
C PRO A 84 -3.93 -34.87 4.87
N GLN A 85 -4.78 -34.06 4.23
CA GLN A 85 -5.78 -34.56 3.27
C GLN A 85 -5.10 -35.14 2.02
N LEU A 86 -4.03 -34.51 1.53
CA LEU A 86 -3.23 -35.02 0.41
C LEU A 86 -2.55 -36.36 0.74
N ILE A 87 -2.08 -36.53 1.97
CA ILE A 87 -1.46 -37.79 2.41
C ILE A 87 -2.52 -38.91 2.47
N VAL A 88 -3.70 -38.63 3.02
CA VAL A 88 -4.80 -39.61 3.14
C VAL A 88 -5.29 -40.03 1.76
N THR A 89 -5.57 -39.06 0.89
CA THR A 89 -6.02 -39.32 -0.48
C THR A 89 -4.96 -40.08 -1.29
N GLY A 90 -3.67 -39.74 -1.14
CA GLY A 90 -2.57 -40.50 -1.71
C GLY A 90 -2.55 -41.96 -1.27
N GLN A 91 -2.67 -42.22 0.04
CA GLN A 91 -2.73 -43.59 0.58
C GLN A 91 -3.96 -44.37 0.08
N GLU A 92 -5.10 -43.70 -0.09
CA GLU A 92 -6.30 -44.32 -0.66
C GLU A 92 -6.10 -44.68 -2.12
N THR A 93 -5.47 -43.80 -2.91
CA THR A 93 -5.14 -44.10 -4.31
C THR A 93 -4.16 -45.27 -4.45
N ASP A 94 -3.14 -45.35 -3.58
CA ASP A 94 -2.19 -46.47 -3.58
C ASP A 94 -2.86 -47.81 -3.25
N LYS A 95 -3.81 -47.82 -2.30
CA LYS A 95 -4.59 -49.03 -1.96
C LYS A 95 -5.47 -49.48 -3.13
N LEU A 96 -6.09 -48.54 -3.85
CA LEU A 96 -6.91 -48.83 -5.02
C LEU A 96 -6.04 -49.38 -6.16
N LEU A 97 -4.88 -48.77 -6.42
CA LEU A 97 -3.89 -49.27 -7.38
C LEU A 97 -3.42 -50.69 -7.05
N ALA A 98 -3.13 -50.98 -5.78
CA ALA A 98 -2.73 -52.31 -5.34
C ALA A 98 -3.83 -53.36 -5.55
N LYS A 99 -5.10 -53.03 -5.32
CA LYS A 99 -6.24 -53.91 -5.62
C LYS A 99 -6.36 -54.17 -7.12
N VAL A 100 -6.31 -53.12 -7.93
CA VAL A 100 -6.38 -53.23 -9.40
C VAL A 100 -5.25 -54.12 -9.94
N ALA A 101 -4.02 -53.96 -9.43
CA ALA A 101 -2.88 -54.79 -9.78
C ALA A 101 -3.10 -56.27 -9.40
N LYS A 102 -3.69 -56.54 -8.23
CA LYS A 102 -4.02 -57.91 -7.79
C LYS A 102 -5.09 -58.54 -8.66
N ASP A 103 -6.15 -57.79 -8.96
CA ASP A 103 -7.26 -58.24 -9.80
C ASP A 103 -6.79 -58.50 -11.24
N THR A 104 -5.89 -57.67 -11.78
CA THR A 104 -5.29 -57.89 -13.12
C THR A 104 -4.38 -59.11 -13.14
N ILE A 105 -3.54 -59.34 -12.13
CA ILE A 105 -2.72 -60.56 -12.03
C ILE A 105 -3.61 -61.80 -11.91
N GLN A 106 -4.68 -61.74 -11.12
CA GLN A 106 -5.61 -62.85 -10.93
C GLN A 106 -6.37 -63.16 -12.22
N LEU A 107 -6.79 -62.13 -12.96
CA LEU A 107 -7.38 -62.26 -14.30
C LEU A 107 -6.39 -62.90 -15.29
N PHE A 108 -5.13 -62.48 -15.27
CA PHE A 108 -4.07 -63.02 -16.12
C PHE A 108 -3.76 -64.49 -15.78
N MET A 109 -3.72 -64.84 -14.50
CA MET A 109 -3.54 -66.21 -14.02
C MET A 109 -4.70 -67.10 -14.47
N PHE A 110 -5.93 -66.60 -14.45
CA PHE A 110 -7.11 -67.34 -14.90
C PHE A 110 -7.15 -67.51 -16.43
N MET A 111 -6.50 -66.63 -17.19
CA MET A 111 -6.34 -66.75 -18.65
C MET A 111 -5.18 -67.65 -19.09
N LEU A 112 -4.28 -68.04 -18.18
CA LEU A 112 -3.11 -68.88 -18.48
C LEU A 112 -3.29 -70.42 -18.48
N PRO A 113 -4.48 -71.07 -18.41
CA PRO A 113 -4.55 -72.52 -18.59
C PRO A 113 -4.66 -72.96 -20.07
N PHE A 114 -4.69 -72.05 -21.04
CA PHE A 114 -4.96 -72.41 -22.46
C PHE A 114 -3.78 -72.29 -23.43
N THR A 115 -2.54 -72.24 -22.93
CA THR A 115 -1.34 -72.28 -23.79
C THR A 115 -0.35 -73.37 -23.33
N GLY A 116 -0.82 -74.62 -23.34
CA GLY A 116 0.06 -75.79 -23.37
C GLY A 116 0.34 -76.19 -24.83
N PRO A 117 1.55 -76.63 -25.18
CA PRO A 117 1.93 -76.86 -26.58
C PRO A 117 1.24 -78.11 -27.14
N HIS A 118 0.45 -77.90 -28.19
CA HIS A 118 0.11 -78.91 -29.19
C HIS A 118 0.77 -78.53 -30.51
#